data_AF-A0A7S0MW10-F1
#
_entry.id   AF-A0A7S0MW10-F1
#
_cell.length_a   1.000
_cell.length_b   1.000
_cell.length_c   1.000
_cell.angle_alpha   90.00
_cell.angle_beta   90.00
_cell.angle_gamma   90.00
#
_symmetry.space_group_name_H-M   'P 1'
#
loop_
_entity.id
_entity.type
_entity.pdbx_description
1 polymer ?
#
loop_
_entity_poly.entity_id
_entity_poly.type
_entity_poly.pdbx_seq_one_letter_code
_entity_poly.pdbx_strand_id
1 'polypeptide(L)'
;GADPTMYLNNLAKEVGVFERMKMISLGQGQGPIAEGLIAVGREGGDWVCLQNCHLASSWMPELEKILESHQALKLHDDFRLWLTSMPSKIFPASVLQSGIKLTNEPPKGLRANLKRIYEDLPESDFLYFDTKADSEGIFDLELKIGPWKKLLFGLCFFHAVIQERRKYGAIGWNIRYEWNQSDLLTAQANLRMYLEEQSQVPYETLRYVVGEVNYGGRVTDYMDQRCVSAILTTYFCNEVVENDNYRYTEDGKYFAPPSGTLIDCRNFIDILPLLDSPETFGLHRNAAIAFENSETKYLMETIISIQPRSGGAGGGKSSDDIVADLSSDLQIKLPNLLSDEGASSITFATDAD
;
A
#
# COMPACT_ATOMS: atom_id res chain seq x y z
N GLY A 1 3.55 3.31 -0.41
CA GLY A 1 3.97 2.61 0.83
C GLY A 1 3.66 3.44 2.07
N ALA A 2 3.87 2.86 3.26
CA ALA A 2 3.75 3.57 4.52
C ALA A 2 5.08 4.30 4.83
N ASP A 3 5.12 5.61 4.67
CA ASP A 3 6.32 6.41 4.96
C ASP A 3 6.43 6.67 6.47
N PRO A 4 7.49 6.20 7.15
CA PRO A 4 7.66 6.40 8.59
C PRO A 4 8.14 7.81 8.96
N THR A 5 8.41 8.68 7.98
CA THR A 5 9.03 10.00 8.22
C THR A 5 8.21 10.87 9.18
N MET A 6 6.87 10.84 9.12
CA MET A 6 6.03 11.60 10.05
C MET A 6 6.18 11.12 11.49
N TYR A 7 6.22 9.80 11.72
CA TYR A 7 6.44 9.24 13.04
C TYR A 7 7.82 9.62 13.60
N LEU A 8 8.85 9.60 12.74
CA LEU A 8 10.19 10.01 13.13
C LEU A 8 10.24 11.49 13.51
N ASN A 9 9.56 12.36 12.75
CA ASN A 9 9.47 13.79 13.06
C ASN A 9 8.78 14.04 14.41
N ASN A 10 7.69 13.31 14.70
CA ASN A 10 6.99 13.43 15.98
C ASN A 10 7.87 12.95 17.14
N LEU A 11 8.55 11.81 16.99
CA LEU A 11 9.51 11.31 17.97
C LEU A 11 10.64 12.32 18.22
N ALA A 12 11.19 12.92 17.16
CA ALA A 12 12.26 13.90 17.29
C ALA A 12 11.80 15.17 18.02
N LYS A 13 10.52 15.55 17.88
CA LYS A 13 9.92 16.66 18.65
C LYS A 13 9.75 16.29 20.13
N GLU A 14 9.24 15.09 20.41
CA GLU A 14 9.05 14.59 21.78
C GLU A 14 10.37 14.49 22.56
N VAL A 15 11.43 14.06 21.89
CA VAL A 15 12.78 13.92 22.49
C VAL A 15 13.57 15.23 22.46
N GLY A 16 13.08 16.28 21.80
CA GLY A 16 13.72 17.60 21.75
C GLY A 16 14.92 17.70 20.81
N VAL A 17 15.04 16.81 19.82
CA VAL A 17 16.15 16.76 18.85
C VAL A 17 15.73 17.18 17.43
N PHE A 18 14.47 17.58 17.24
CA PHE A 18 13.91 17.95 15.92
C PHE A 18 14.75 18.99 15.16
N GLU A 19 15.18 20.07 15.81
CA GLU A 19 16.01 21.12 15.18
C GLU A 19 17.41 20.62 14.76
N ARG A 20 17.88 19.57 15.46
CA ARG A 20 19.17 18.91 15.24
C ARG A 20 19.03 17.68 14.34
N MET A 21 17.84 17.38 13.84
CA MET A 21 17.62 16.28 12.92
C MET A 21 17.81 16.76 11.48
N LYS A 22 18.63 16.04 10.71
CA LYS A 22 18.88 16.29 9.28
C LYS A 22 18.31 15.15 8.46
N MET A 23 17.36 15.47 7.58
CA MET A 23 16.78 14.50 6.64
C MET A 23 17.30 14.77 5.23
N ILE A 24 17.69 13.72 4.53
CA ILE A 24 18.10 13.78 3.13
C ILE A 24 17.51 12.59 2.35
N SER A 25 16.84 12.89 1.25
CA SER A 25 16.38 11.86 0.31
C SER A 25 17.53 11.47 -0.62
N LEU A 26 17.94 10.21 -0.56
CA LEU A 26 19.01 9.70 -1.40
C LEU A 26 18.50 9.53 -2.84
N GLY A 27 19.18 10.21 -3.75
CA GLY A 27 19.02 10.12 -5.19
C GLY A 27 20.36 10.29 -5.87
N GLN A 28 20.35 10.55 -7.18
CA GLN A 28 21.59 10.73 -7.94
C GLN A 28 22.41 11.91 -7.37
N GLY A 29 23.67 11.64 -7.01
CA GLY A 29 24.61 12.65 -6.52
C GLY A 29 24.48 13.07 -5.06
N GLN A 30 23.55 12.47 -4.28
CA GLN A 30 23.34 12.85 -2.87
C GLN A 30 24.29 12.16 -1.87
N GLY A 31 25.03 11.12 -2.32
CA GLY A 31 25.94 10.34 -1.48
C GLY A 31 26.94 11.20 -0.69
N PRO A 32 27.76 12.05 -1.34
CA PRO A 32 28.75 12.88 -0.64
C PRO A 32 28.15 13.84 0.40
N ILE A 33 26.91 14.32 0.18
CA ILE A 33 26.21 15.18 1.13
C ILE A 33 25.80 14.35 2.36
N ALA A 34 25.29 13.13 2.14
CA ALA A 34 24.98 12.20 3.21
C ALA A 34 26.22 11.87 4.06
N GLU A 35 27.38 11.65 3.43
CA GLU A 35 28.65 11.41 4.13
C GLU A 35 29.02 12.59 5.06
N GLY A 36 28.91 13.82 4.56
CA GLY A 36 29.17 15.02 5.35
C GLY A 36 28.21 15.18 6.53
N LEU A 37 26.91 14.94 6.33
CA LEU A 37 25.91 15.00 7.40
C LEU A 37 26.18 13.93 8.47
N ILE A 38 26.54 12.73 8.04
CA ILE A 38 26.91 11.64 8.94
C ILE A 38 28.17 12.00 9.73
N ALA A 39 29.20 12.56 9.09
CA ALA A 39 30.43 12.99 9.76
C ALA A 39 30.15 14.03 10.85
N VAL A 40 29.42 15.09 10.52
CA VAL A 40 29.02 16.14 11.47
C VAL A 40 28.14 15.59 12.59
N GLY A 41 27.18 14.73 12.25
CA GLY A 41 26.26 14.16 13.23
C GLY A 41 26.96 13.27 14.26
N ARG A 42 27.98 12.51 13.84
CA ARG A 42 28.78 11.65 14.75
C ARG A 42 29.49 12.45 15.84
N GLU A 43 29.98 13.64 15.51
CA GLU A 43 30.69 14.52 16.44
C GLU A 43 29.72 15.33 17.30
N GLY A 44 28.67 15.88 16.67
CA GLY A 44 27.70 16.77 17.33
C GLY A 44 26.61 16.05 18.11
N GLY A 45 26.32 14.78 17.83
CA GLY A 45 25.18 14.04 18.38
C GLY A 45 23.86 14.24 17.63
N ASP A 46 23.92 14.75 16.41
CA ASP A 46 22.72 15.09 15.61
C ASP A 46 22.07 13.82 15.02
N TRP A 47 20.77 13.87 14.79
CA TRP A 47 20.08 12.75 14.13
C TRP A 47 20.17 12.91 12.62
N VAL A 48 20.56 11.87 11.91
CA VAL A 48 20.63 11.88 10.44
C VAL A 48 19.66 10.83 9.91
N CYS A 49 18.74 11.24 9.03
CA CYS A 49 17.81 10.34 8.37
C CYS A 49 18.08 10.33 6.86
N LEU A 50 18.53 9.18 6.35
CA LEU A 50 18.69 8.95 4.93
C LEU A 50 17.43 8.27 4.40
N GLN A 51 16.70 8.96 3.54
CA GLN A 51 15.48 8.43 2.95
C GLN A 51 15.77 7.74 1.61
N ASN A 52 14.93 6.78 1.25
CA ASN A 52 14.96 6.10 -0.05
C ASN A 52 16.28 5.37 -0.38
N CYS A 53 16.92 4.74 0.61
CA CYS A 53 18.22 4.07 0.42
C CYS A 53 18.22 3.02 -0.71
N HIS A 54 17.10 2.32 -0.95
CA HIS A 54 16.91 1.40 -2.07
C HIS A 54 17.14 2.02 -3.47
N LEU A 55 17.04 3.34 -3.62
CA LEU A 55 17.33 4.04 -4.87
C LEU A 55 18.82 4.36 -5.06
N ALA A 56 19.61 4.31 -3.99
CA ALA A 56 21.01 4.74 -3.96
C ALA A 56 21.99 3.58 -4.19
N SER A 57 21.71 2.73 -5.18
CA SER A 57 22.40 1.45 -5.37
C SER A 57 23.92 1.55 -5.44
N SER A 58 24.44 2.57 -6.13
CA SER A 58 25.88 2.80 -6.30
C SER A 58 26.59 3.28 -5.03
N TRP A 59 25.87 3.86 -4.07
CA TRP A 59 26.44 4.46 -2.86
C TRP A 59 26.30 3.56 -1.63
N MET A 60 25.40 2.57 -1.64
CA MET A 60 25.21 1.64 -0.52
C MET A 60 26.51 0.94 -0.03
N PRO A 61 27.46 0.53 -0.90
CA PRO A 61 28.73 -0.03 -0.45
C PRO A 61 29.61 0.97 0.32
N GLU A 62 29.48 2.26 0.05
CA GLU A 62 30.22 3.28 0.79
C GLU A 62 29.60 3.52 2.17
N LEU A 63 28.26 3.52 2.26
CA LEU A 63 27.56 3.53 3.55
C LEU A 63 28.00 2.36 4.45
N GLU A 64 28.19 1.17 3.88
CA GLU A 64 28.71 0.00 4.59
C GLU A 64 30.09 0.27 5.20
N LYS A 65 31.07 0.74 4.41
CA LYS A 65 32.41 1.11 4.93
C LYS A 65 32.35 2.19 6.02
N ILE A 66 31.49 3.19 5.79
CA ILE A 66 31.24 4.29 6.71
C ILE A 66 30.74 3.78 8.06
N LEU A 67 29.92 2.72 8.08
CA LEU A 67 29.41 2.10 9.31
C LEU A 67 30.38 1.09 9.91
N GLU A 68 31.17 0.38 9.13
CA GLU A 68 32.25 -0.46 9.67
C GLU A 68 33.27 0.38 10.46
N SER A 69 33.59 1.59 9.97
CA SER A 69 34.48 2.51 10.69
C SER A 69 33.95 2.93 12.07
N HIS A 70 32.64 2.81 12.34
CA HIS A 70 32.03 3.17 13.62
C HIS A 70 32.55 2.36 14.78
N GLN A 71 32.92 1.11 14.52
CA GLN A 71 33.43 0.22 15.57
C GLN A 71 34.78 0.70 16.13
N ALA A 72 35.54 1.48 15.36
CA ALA A 72 36.85 1.99 15.74
C ALA A 72 36.81 3.46 16.24
N LEU A 73 35.66 4.15 16.14
CA LEU A 73 35.53 5.57 16.44
C LEU A 73 34.70 5.79 17.71
N LYS A 74 35.05 6.82 18.49
CA LYS A 74 34.21 7.28 19.59
C LYS A 74 33.07 8.12 19.02
N LEU A 75 31.86 7.58 19.04
CA LEU A 75 30.64 8.28 18.62
C LEU A 75 30.06 9.11 19.77
N HIS A 76 29.37 10.19 19.44
CA HIS A 76 28.55 10.92 20.40
C HIS A 76 27.35 10.06 20.85
N ASP A 77 27.06 10.03 22.16
CA ASP A 77 26.05 9.12 22.73
C ASP A 77 24.62 9.39 22.20
N ASP A 78 24.31 10.64 21.85
CA ASP A 78 23.02 11.05 21.27
C ASP A 78 22.88 10.81 19.76
N PHE A 79 23.97 10.50 19.05
CA PHE A 79 23.95 10.33 17.58
C PHE A 79 23.05 9.16 17.18
N ARG A 80 22.15 9.38 16.22
CA ARG A 80 21.31 8.32 15.63
C ARG A 80 21.30 8.45 14.11
N LEU A 81 21.54 7.33 13.43
CA LEU A 81 21.38 7.21 11.97
C LEU A 81 20.12 6.41 11.66
N TRP A 82 19.17 7.05 11.00
CA TRP A 82 17.92 6.48 10.52
C TRP A 82 18.02 6.22 9.01
N LEU A 83 17.61 5.04 8.57
CA LEU A 83 17.64 4.65 7.16
C LEU A 83 16.23 4.23 6.76
N THR A 84 15.62 4.89 5.77
CA THR A 84 14.33 4.46 5.20
C THR A 84 14.55 3.79 3.86
N SER A 85 14.01 2.58 3.71
CA SER A 85 14.18 1.79 2.50
C SER A 85 13.04 0.81 2.29
N MET A 86 12.68 0.56 1.03
CA MET A 86 11.98 -0.67 0.68
C MET A 86 12.94 -1.87 0.79
N PRO A 87 12.45 -3.08 1.07
CA PRO A 87 13.27 -4.30 0.99
C PRO A 87 13.95 -4.39 -0.39
N SER A 88 15.27 -4.47 -0.40
CA SER A 88 16.06 -4.50 -1.64
C SER A 88 17.28 -5.39 -1.46
N LYS A 89 17.60 -6.19 -2.47
CA LYS A 89 18.82 -7.02 -2.51
C LYS A 89 20.11 -6.18 -2.54
N ILE A 90 19.99 -4.90 -2.86
CA ILE A 90 21.10 -3.96 -2.95
C ILE A 90 21.48 -3.42 -1.56
N PHE A 91 20.55 -3.49 -0.60
CA PHE A 91 20.80 -2.98 0.74
C PHE A 91 21.83 -3.88 1.45
N PRO A 92 22.94 -3.34 1.99
CA PRO A 92 24.04 -4.14 2.51
C PRO A 92 23.64 -5.00 3.71
N ALA A 93 24.03 -6.27 3.69
CA ALA A 93 23.71 -7.21 4.74
C ALA A 93 24.36 -6.86 6.08
N SER A 94 25.56 -6.28 6.07
CA SER A 94 26.29 -5.81 7.27
C SER A 94 25.55 -4.67 7.99
N VAL A 95 25.04 -3.69 7.23
CA VAL A 95 24.24 -2.57 7.74
C VAL A 95 22.94 -3.09 8.34
N LEU A 96 22.30 -4.07 7.69
CA LEU A 96 21.17 -4.76 8.30
C LEU A 96 21.63 -5.45 9.58
N GLN A 97 22.60 -6.36 9.57
CA GLN A 97 23.02 -7.11 10.74
C GLN A 97 23.34 -6.24 11.96
N SER A 98 24.02 -5.11 11.76
CA SER A 98 24.41 -4.16 12.82
C SER A 98 23.28 -3.23 13.28
N GLY A 99 22.26 -2.97 12.45
CA GLY A 99 21.18 -2.02 12.75
C GLY A 99 19.96 -2.63 13.45
N ILE A 100 19.11 -1.76 13.99
CA ILE A 100 17.75 -2.09 14.44
C ILE A 100 16.82 -2.00 13.23
N LYS A 101 15.99 -3.03 13.03
CA LYS A 101 15.05 -3.10 11.89
C LYS A 101 13.64 -2.87 12.41
N LEU A 102 12.96 -1.90 11.81
CA LEU A 102 11.56 -1.62 12.07
C LEU A 102 10.81 -1.80 10.74
N THR A 103 9.81 -2.68 10.73
CA THR A 103 8.95 -2.89 9.57
C THR A 103 7.67 -2.11 9.74
N ASN A 104 7.41 -1.16 8.83
CA ASN A 104 6.15 -0.44 8.76
C ASN A 104 5.31 -1.03 7.63
N GLU A 105 4.37 -1.90 7.99
CA GLU A 105 3.42 -2.49 7.04
C GLU A 105 2.08 -1.73 7.14
N PRO A 106 1.37 -1.53 6.01
CA PRO A 106 0.00 -1.06 6.09
C PRO A 106 -0.85 -2.04 6.92
N PRO A 107 -1.81 -1.53 7.71
CA PRO A 107 -2.71 -2.39 8.49
C PRO A 107 -3.46 -3.35 7.56
N LYS A 108 -3.44 -4.64 7.89
CA LYS A 108 -4.12 -5.68 7.11
C LYS A 108 -5.59 -5.79 7.54
N GLY A 109 -6.48 -5.77 6.57
CA GLY A 109 -7.93 -5.85 6.76
C GLY A 109 -8.62 -4.49 6.90
N LEU A 110 -9.91 -4.48 6.57
CA LEU A 110 -10.73 -3.26 6.52
C LEU A 110 -10.86 -2.60 7.88
N ARG A 111 -11.12 -3.39 8.93
CA ARG A 111 -11.23 -2.88 10.30
C ARG A 111 -9.96 -2.15 10.73
N ALA A 112 -8.79 -2.75 10.53
CA ALA A 112 -7.52 -2.16 10.96
C ALA A 112 -7.18 -0.90 10.16
N ASN A 113 -7.49 -0.90 8.86
CA ASN A 113 -7.29 0.26 7.99
C ASN A 113 -8.20 1.45 8.41
N LEU A 114 -9.49 1.20 8.57
CA LEU A 114 -10.44 2.20 9.06
C LEU A 114 -10.09 2.71 10.45
N LYS A 115 -9.68 1.82 11.35
CA LYS A 115 -9.30 2.18 12.72
C LYS A 115 -8.16 3.19 12.71
N ARG A 116 -7.09 2.93 11.94
CA ARG A 116 -5.99 3.87 11.77
C ARG A 116 -6.47 5.22 11.20
N ILE A 117 -7.27 5.20 10.13
CA ILE A 117 -7.79 6.44 9.53
C ILE A 117 -8.57 7.28 10.53
N TYR A 118 -9.44 6.65 11.34
CA TYR A 118 -10.27 7.35 12.33
C TYR A 118 -9.55 7.70 13.63
N GLU A 119 -8.44 7.03 13.95
CA GLU A 119 -7.52 7.43 15.02
C GLU A 119 -6.75 8.69 14.61
N ASP A 120 -6.28 8.76 13.35
CA ASP A 120 -5.53 9.88 12.80
C ASP A 120 -6.42 11.09 12.43
N LEU A 121 -7.74 10.89 12.28
CA LEU A 121 -8.68 11.95 11.88
C LEU A 121 -8.85 12.99 13.00
N PRO A 122 -8.51 14.27 12.77
CA PRO A 122 -8.75 15.33 13.74
C PRO A 122 -10.25 15.56 13.97
N GLU A 123 -10.64 15.78 15.22
CA GLU A 123 -12.04 16.04 15.58
C GLU A 123 -12.59 17.29 14.89
N SER A 124 -11.75 18.31 14.68
CA SER A 124 -12.09 19.53 13.93
C SER A 124 -12.45 19.26 12.47
N ASP A 125 -11.82 18.28 11.83
CA ASP A 125 -12.15 17.90 10.45
C ASP A 125 -13.44 17.09 10.41
N PHE A 126 -13.66 16.20 11.39
CA PHE A 126 -14.90 15.44 11.49
C PHE A 126 -16.12 16.35 11.73
N LEU A 127 -15.99 17.33 12.63
CA LEU A 127 -17.03 18.30 13.01
C LEU A 127 -17.01 19.59 12.18
N TYR A 128 -16.41 19.58 10.99
CA TYR A 128 -16.23 20.79 10.17
C TYR A 128 -17.57 21.52 9.91
N PHE A 129 -18.58 20.81 9.40
CA PHE A 129 -19.89 21.40 9.11
C PHE A 129 -20.70 21.69 10.38
N ASP A 130 -20.56 20.87 11.43
CA ASP A 130 -21.19 21.12 12.74
C ASP A 130 -20.72 22.49 13.29
N THR A 131 -19.40 22.69 13.37
CA THR A 131 -18.79 23.93 13.89
C THR A 131 -19.14 25.14 13.04
N LYS A 132 -19.15 24.97 11.71
CA LYS A 132 -19.45 26.06 10.78
C LYS A 132 -20.92 26.48 10.87
N ALA A 133 -21.84 25.51 10.92
CA ALA A 133 -23.27 25.76 11.11
C ALA A 133 -23.54 26.54 12.42
N ASP A 134 -22.91 26.12 13.51
CA ASP A 134 -23.02 26.80 14.82
C ASP A 134 -22.50 28.25 14.77
N SER A 135 -21.39 28.49 14.06
CA SER A 135 -20.75 29.81 13.99
C SER A 135 -21.47 30.81 13.07
N GLU A 136 -22.04 30.34 11.96
CA GLU A 136 -22.66 31.21 10.93
C GLU A 136 -24.20 31.26 11.07
N GLY A 137 -24.82 30.33 11.81
CA GLY A 137 -26.27 30.27 12.01
C GLY A 137 -27.07 30.00 10.73
N ILE A 138 -26.46 29.33 9.75
CA ILE A 138 -27.03 29.10 8.42
C ILE A 138 -27.65 27.70 8.36
N PHE A 139 -28.99 27.64 8.26
CA PHE A 139 -29.75 26.39 8.15
C PHE A 139 -29.28 25.46 7.01
N ASP A 140 -28.78 26.03 5.91
CA ASP A 140 -28.27 25.26 4.77
C ASP A 140 -27.03 24.43 5.12
N LEU A 141 -26.21 24.88 6.09
CA LEU A 141 -25.03 24.14 6.56
C LEU A 141 -25.40 22.95 7.46
N GLU A 142 -26.48 23.04 8.23
CA GLU A 142 -26.97 21.92 9.05
C GLU A 142 -27.37 20.73 8.16
N LEU A 143 -27.95 21.00 6.99
CA LEU A 143 -28.29 19.98 5.99
C LEU A 143 -27.06 19.27 5.41
N LYS A 144 -25.85 19.83 5.56
CA LYS A 144 -24.59 19.22 5.10
C LYS A 144 -23.95 18.28 6.11
N ILE A 145 -24.31 18.36 7.40
CA ILE A 145 -23.69 17.56 8.47
C ILE A 145 -23.88 16.06 8.22
N GLY A 146 -25.11 15.65 7.89
CA GLY A 146 -25.43 14.25 7.59
C GLY A 146 -24.67 13.71 6.37
N PRO A 147 -24.81 14.35 5.19
CA PRO A 147 -24.06 13.99 3.99
C PRO A 147 -22.54 13.94 4.21
N TRP A 148 -21.96 14.93 4.91
CA TRP A 148 -20.54 14.98 5.21
C TRP A 148 -20.08 13.74 5.98
N LYS A 149 -20.68 13.44 7.13
CA LYS A 149 -20.26 12.33 7.98
C LYS A 149 -20.39 10.98 7.26
N LYS A 150 -21.48 10.78 6.52
CA LYS A 150 -21.75 9.53 5.78
C LYS A 150 -20.83 9.34 4.58
N LEU A 151 -20.61 10.39 3.78
CA LEU A 151 -19.72 10.32 2.62
C LEU A 151 -18.25 10.29 3.03
N LEU A 152 -17.87 10.94 4.14
CA LEU A 152 -16.54 10.83 4.72
C LEU A 152 -16.25 9.37 5.13
N PHE A 153 -17.19 8.72 5.82
CA PHE A 153 -17.06 7.30 6.15
C PHE A 153 -16.98 6.44 4.88
N GLY A 154 -17.85 6.68 3.90
CA GLY A 154 -17.82 6.00 2.60
C GLY A 154 -16.48 6.18 1.85
N LEU A 155 -15.88 7.36 1.89
CA LEU A 155 -14.58 7.65 1.30
C LEU A 155 -13.45 6.90 2.01
N CYS A 156 -13.44 6.91 3.35
CA CYS A 156 -12.47 6.15 4.14
C CYS A 156 -12.60 4.63 3.90
N PHE A 157 -13.83 4.14 3.77
CA PHE A 157 -14.11 2.75 3.45
C PHE A 157 -13.65 2.37 2.05
N PHE A 158 -13.98 3.20 1.05
CA PHE A 158 -13.50 3.05 -0.32
C PHE A 158 -11.97 2.99 -0.38
N HIS A 159 -11.29 3.90 0.33
CA HIS A 159 -9.82 3.92 0.43
C HIS A 159 -9.27 2.61 0.99
N ALA A 160 -9.85 2.11 2.08
CA ALA A 160 -9.47 0.83 2.67
C ALA A 160 -9.71 -0.34 1.71
N VAL A 161 -10.85 -0.37 1.01
CA VAL A 161 -11.22 -1.42 0.07
C VAL A 161 -10.24 -1.51 -1.09
N ILE A 162 -9.92 -0.40 -1.75
CA ILE A 162 -9.01 -0.45 -2.91
C ILE A 162 -7.57 -0.81 -2.50
N GLN A 163 -7.13 -0.41 -1.31
CA GLN A 163 -5.83 -0.79 -0.76
C GLN A 163 -5.77 -2.28 -0.46
N GLU A 164 -6.76 -2.80 0.27
CA GLU A 164 -6.82 -4.22 0.64
C GLU A 164 -7.07 -5.14 -0.55
N ARG A 165 -7.79 -4.68 -1.58
CA ARG A 165 -8.04 -5.43 -2.81
C ARG A 165 -6.73 -5.83 -3.52
N ARG A 166 -5.62 -5.12 -3.28
CA ARG A 166 -4.28 -5.47 -3.81
C ARG A 166 -3.77 -6.84 -3.38
N LYS A 167 -4.21 -7.36 -2.23
CA LYS A 167 -3.76 -8.68 -1.73
C LYS A 167 -4.15 -9.83 -2.66
N TYR A 168 -5.20 -9.65 -3.46
CA TYR A 168 -5.67 -10.65 -4.43
C TYR A 168 -4.89 -10.66 -5.75
N GLY A 169 -3.76 -9.95 -5.84
CA GLY A 169 -2.90 -9.94 -7.03
C GLY A 169 -3.66 -9.48 -8.27
N ALA A 170 -3.48 -10.20 -9.38
CA ALA A 170 -4.10 -9.88 -10.67
C ALA A 170 -5.64 -9.97 -10.66
N ILE A 171 -6.23 -10.70 -9.71
CA ILE A 171 -7.70 -10.76 -9.53
C ILE A 171 -8.22 -9.47 -8.89
N GLY A 172 -7.39 -8.85 -8.03
CA GLY A 172 -7.69 -7.57 -7.42
C GLY A 172 -7.52 -6.42 -8.39
N TRP A 173 -6.32 -6.31 -8.97
CA TRP A 173 -5.90 -5.27 -9.91
C TRP A 173 -4.94 -5.85 -10.96
N ASN A 174 -5.08 -5.46 -12.22
CA ASN A 174 -4.14 -5.87 -13.27
C ASN A 174 -2.71 -5.35 -12.97
N ILE A 175 -2.61 -4.11 -12.47
CA ILE A 175 -1.36 -3.48 -12.07
C ILE A 175 -1.41 -3.14 -10.57
N ARG A 176 -0.29 -3.37 -9.85
CA ARG A 176 -0.19 -3.08 -8.43
C ARG A 176 -0.01 -1.57 -8.16
N TYR A 177 -1.11 -0.84 -8.03
CA TYR A 177 -1.10 0.59 -7.69
C TYR A 177 -0.83 0.87 -6.21
N GLU A 178 -0.27 2.04 -5.89
CA GLU A 178 -0.02 2.46 -4.52
C GLU A 178 -0.79 3.74 -4.17
N TRP A 179 -1.96 3.58 -3.56
CA TRP A 179 -2.66 4.69 -2.92
C TRP A 179 -2.16 4.91 -1.49
N ASN A 180 -2.01 6.17 -1.10
CA ASN A 180 -1.41 6.59 0.15
C ASN A 180 -2.31 7.58 0.90
N GLN A 181 -1.85 8.03 2.07
CA GLN A 181 -2.61 8.96 2.91
C GLN A 181 -2.86 10.32 2.22
N SER A 182 -1.94 10.81 1.39
CA SER A 182 -2.16 12.09 0.69
C SER A 182 -3.34 12.04 -0.28
N ASP A 183 -3.64 10.87 -0.83
CA ASP A 183 -4.77 10.68 -1.73
C ASP A 183 -6.09 10.79 -1.00
N LEU A 184 -6.15 10.16 0.17
CA LEU A 184 -7.30 10.25 1.06
C LEU A 184 -7.53 11.70 1.51
N LEU A 185 -6.48 12.38 1.99
CA LEU A 185 -6.57 13.77 2.43
C LEU A 185 -7.00 14.71 1.30
N THR A 186 -6.47 14.52 0.09
CA THR A 186 -6.88 15.32 -1.08
C THR A 186 -8.34 15.06 -1.46
N ALA A 187 -8.78 13.80 -1.41
CA ALA A 187 -10.18 13.45 -1.67
C ALA A 187 -11.13 13.99 -0.58
N GLN A 188 -10.70 14.00 0.69
CA GLN A 188 -11.46 14.60 1.79
C GLN A 188 -11.59 16.12 1.63
N ALA A 189 -10.52 16.80 1.21
CA ALA A 189 -10.55 18.23 0.91
C ALA A 189 -11.51 18.54 -0.25
N ASN A 190 -11.46 17.76 -1.34
CA ASN A 190 -12.38 17.91 -2.46
C ASN A 190 -13.84 17.65 -2.05
N LEU A 191 -14.10 16.60 -1.26
CA LEU A 191 -15.43 16.31 -0.73
C LEU A 191 -15.99 17.49 0.08
N ARG A 192 -15.16 18.07 0.95
CA ARG A 192 -15.52 19.24 1.76
C ARG A 192 -15.91 20.43 0.90
N MET A 193 -15.02 20.79 -0.03
CA MET A 193 -15.20 21.92 -0.96
C MET A 193 -16.50 21.79 -1.77
N TYR A 194 -16.75 20.62 -2.38
CA TYR A 194 -17.94 20.43 -3.20
C TYR A 194 -19.25 20.41 -2.41
N LEU A 195 -19.24 19.93 -1.16
CA LEU A 195 -20.43 19.98 -0.29
C LEU A 195 -20.71 21.39 0.22
N GLU A 196 -19.68 22.22 0.35
CA GLU A 196 -19.78 23.62 0.76
C GLU A 196 -20.29 24.52 -0.38
N GLU A 197 -19.80 24.33 -1.60
CA GLU A 197 -20.16 25.17 -2.75
C GLU A 197 -21.54 24.85 -3.36
N GLN A 198 -21.99 23.60 -3.25
CA GLN A 198 -23.21 23.13 -3.92
C GLN A 198 -24.36 22.97 -2.93
N SER A 199 -25.56 23.41 -3.29
CA SER A 199 -26.76 23.27 -2.44
C SER A 199 -27.23 21.82 -2.27
N GLN A 200 -27.00 20.98 -3.27
CA GLN A 200 -27.28 19.54 -3.24
C GLN A 200 -25.98 18.76 -3.38
N VAL A 201 -25.97 17.50 -2.91
CA VAL A 201 -24.79 16.63 -3.01
C VAL A 201 -24.48 16.31 -4.48
N PRO A 202 -23.35 16.75 -5.05
CA PRO A 202 -23.06 16.57 -6.47
C PRO A 202 -22.41 15.21 -6.73
N TYR A 203 -23.19 14.12 -6.63
CA TYR A 203 -22.67 12.74 -6.70
C TYR A 203 -21.89 12.43 -7.98
N GLU A 204 -22.32 12.94 -9.14
CA GLU A 204 -21.61 12.73 -10.40
C GLU A 204 -20.23 13.41 -10.40
N THR A 205 -20.18 14.67 -9.98
CA THR A 205 -18.93 15.43 -9.84
C THR A 205 -18.00 14.79 -8.82
N LEU A 206 -18.50 14.39 -7.65
CA LEU A 206 -17.70 13.72 -6.62
C LEU A 206 -17.14 12.38 -7.12
N ARG A 207 -17.95 11.57 -7.83
CA ARG A 207 -17.48 10.31 -8.41
C ARG A 207 -16.40 10.53 -9.45
N TYR A 208 -16.55 11.55 -10.30
CA TYR A 208 -15.54 11.89 -11.29
C TYR A 208 -14.25 12.38 -10.63
N VAL A 209 -14.33 13.33 -9.70
CA VAL A 209 -13.15 13.90 -9.05
C VAL A 209 -12.43 12.85 -8.20
N VAL A 210 -13.15 12.10 -7.35
CA VAL A 210 -12.53 11.08 -6.51
C VAL A 210 -12.05 9.89 -7.36
N GLY A 211 -12.88 9.38 -8.27
CA GLY A 211 -12.59 8.17 -9.04
C GLY A 211 -11.60 8.36 -10.19
N GLU A 212 -11.74 9.43 -10.98
CA GLU A 212 -10.91 9.67 -12.16
C GLU A 212 -9.69 10.55 -11.86
N VAL A 213 -9.83 11.57 -11.00
CA VAL A 213 -8.77 12.55 -10.75
C VAL A 213 -7.89 12.15 -9.57
N ASN A 214 -8.46 12.02 -8.35
CA ASN A 214 -7.71 11.75 -7.13
C ASN A 214 -7.08 10.34 -7.14
N TYR A 215 -7.92 9.32 -7.30
CA TYR A 215 -7.47 7.92 -7.27
C TYR A 215 -7.09 7.42 -8.66
N GLY A 216 -7.86 7.80 -9.68
CA GLY A 216 -7.64 7.40 -11.07
C GLY A 216 -6.38 7.99 -11.70
N GLY A 217 -5.88 9.12 -11.20
CA GLY A 217 -4.58 9.68 -11.63
C GLY A 217 -3.39 8.74 -11.41
N ARG A 218 -3.53 7.68 -10.60
CA ARG A 218 -2.53 6.62 -10.43
C ARG A 218 -2.74 5.40 -11.32
N VAL A 219 -3.94 5.25 -11.86
CA VAL A 219 -4.36 4.05 -12.54
C VAL A 219 -4.03 4.21 -14.02
N THR A 220 -3.25 3.27 -14.54
CA THR A 220 -2.76 3.30 -15.92
C THR A 220 -3.51 2.34 -16.84
N ASP A 221 -4.20 1.35 -16.27
CA ASP A 221 -5.00 0.37 -17.02
C ASP A 221 -6.47 0.80 -17.05
N TYR A 222 -7.08 0.73 -18.24
CA TYR A 222 -8.47 1.17 -18.44
C TYR A 222 -9.48 0.28 -17.71
N MET A 223 -9.22 -1.03 -17.60
CA MET A 223 -10.14 -1.94 -16.90
C MET A 223 -10.07 -1.74 -15.39
N ASP A 224 -8.86 -1.54 -14.85
CA ASP A 224 -8.68 -1.17 -13.45
C ASP A 224 -9.35 0.18 -13.16
N GLN A 225 -9.25 1.16 -14.06
CA GLN A 225 -9.90 2.47 -13.89
C GLN A 225 -11.42 2.34 -13.83
N ARG A 226 -12.00 1.56 -14.75
CA ARG A 226 -13.43 1.24 -14.73
C ARG A 226 -13.85 0.52 -13.44
N CYS A 227 -12.98 -0.35 -12.92
CA CYS A 227 -13.22 -1.06 -11.66
C CYS A 227 -13.19 -0.12 -10.45
N VAL A 228 -12.23 0.79 -10.36
CA VAL A 228 -12.17 1.84 -9.33
C VAL A 228 -13.47 2.65 -9.32
N SER A 229 -13.89 3.13 -10.48
CA SER A 229 -15.11 3.94 -10.62
C SER A 229 -16.38 3.15 -10.27
N ALA A 230 -16.46 1.87 -10.63
CA ALA A 230 -17.58 0.99 -10.25
C ALA A 230 -17.62 0.72 -8.73
N ILE A 231 -16.47 0.50 -8.10
CA ILE A 231 -16.41 0.32 -6.63
C ILE A 231 -16.87 1.61 -5.93
N LEU A 232 -16.43 2.78 -6.43
CA LEU A 232 -16.77 4.08 -5.85
C LEU A 232 -18.27 4.37 -5.88
N THR A 233 -19.02 3.89 -6.88
CA THR A 233 -20.47 4.13 -6.94
C THR A 233 -21.25 3.51 -5.78
N THR A 234 -20.67 2.51 -5.11
CA THR A 234 -21.27 1.88 -3.91
C THR A 234 -21.24 2.81 -2.69
N TYR A 235 -20.27 3.71 -2.65
CA TYR A 235 -20.05 4.60 -1.50
C TYR A 235 -20.54 6.03 -1.75
N PHE A 236 -20.56 6.45 -3.01
CA PHE A 236 -20.99 7.78 -3.45
C PHE A 236 -22.30 7.68 -4.24
N CYS A 237 -23.38 7.35 -3.55
CA CYS A 237 -24.73 7.32 -4.10
C CYS A 237 -25.74 7.93 -3.12
N ASN A 238 -26.93 8.23 -3.64
CA ASN A 238 -27.97 8.88 -2.86
C ASN A 238 -28.46 8.01 -1.69
N GLU A 239 -28.47 6.70 -1.88
CA GLU A 239 -28.94 5.73 -0.88
C GLU A 239 -28.09 5.74 0.39
N VAL A 240 -26.78 5.98 0.28
CA VAL A 240 -25.90 6.11 1.46
C VAL A 240 -26.38 7.23 2.38
N VAL A 241 -26.77 8.37 1.79
CA VAL A 241 -27.16 9.57 2.55
C VAL A 241 -28.61 9.49 3.01
N GLU A 242 -29.53 9.07 2.15
CA GLU A 242 -30.97 9.10 2.44
C GLU A 242 -31.49 7.88 3.20
N ASN A 243 -30.81 6.73 3.11
CA ASN A 243 -31.27 5.48 3.70
C ASN A 243 -30.28 4.94 4.75
N ASP A 244 -30.60 5.10 6.04
CA ASP A 244 -29.79 4.54 7.16
C ASP A 244 -29.70 2.99 7.15
N ASN A 245 -30.59 2.33 6.42
CA ASN A 245 -30.56 0.88 6.23
C ASN A 245 -29.71 0.44 5.03
N TYR A 246 -29.13 1.38 4.27
CA TYR A 246 -28.21 1.03 3.19
C TYR A 246 -26.98 0.29 3.75
N ARG A 247 -26.55 -0.74 3.04
CA ARG A 247 -25.40 -1.58 3.38
C ARG A 247 -24.47 -1.63 2.19
N TYR A 248 -23.17 -1.47 2.45
CA TYR A 248 -22.15 -1.54 1.40
C TYR A 248 -21.97 -2.96 0.84
N THR A 249 -22.39 -3.96 1.62
CA THR A 249 -22.22 -5.37 1.31
C THR A 249 -23.53 -6.13 1.54
N GLU A 250 -23.69 -7.24 0.82
CA GLU A 250 -24.86 -8.12 0.93
C GLU A 250 -24.98 -8.77 2.32
N ASP A 251 -23.87 -9.00 3.02
CA ASP A 251 -23.87 -9.56 4.37
C ASP A 251 -24.37 -8.59 5.45
N GLY A 252 -24.61 -7.34 5.08
CA GLY A 252 -25.25 -6.32 5.92
C GLY A 252 -24.39 -5.81 7.08
N LYS A 253 -23.12 -6.17 7.15
CA LYS A 253 -22.24 -5.80 8.28
C LYS A 253 -21.54 -4.45 8.09
N TYR A 254 -21.31 -4.05 6.85
CA TYR A 254 -20.55 -2.85 6.53
C TYR A 254 -21.50 -1.74 6.05
N PHE A 255 -21.50 -0.60 6.75
CA PHE A 255 -22.34 0.57 6.45
C PHE A 255 -21.79 1.85 7.08
N ALA A 256 -22.24 3.01 6.59
CA ALA A 256 -21.99 4.29 7.26
C ALA A 256 -22.83 4.37 8.54
N PRO A 257 -22.23 4.62 9.72
CA PRO A 257 -22.99 4.88 10.93
C PRO A 257 -23.97 6.06 10.74
N PRO A 258 -25.17 6.00 11.33
CA PRO A 258 -26.04 7.17 11.45
C PRO A 258 -25.28 8.32 12.11
N SER A 259 -25.60 9.56 11.75
CA SER A 259 -24.88 10.76 12.19
C SER A 259 -24.69 10.78 13.71
N GLY A 260 -23.44 10.62 14.15
CA GLY A 260 -23.04 10.57 15.57
C GLY A 260 -21.73 11.32 15.80
N THR A 261 -21.10 11.05 16.94
CA THR A 261 -19.79 11.58 17.31
C THR A 261 -18.66 10.79 16.64
N LEU A 262 -17.45 11.35 16.63
CA LEU A 262 -16.26 10.63 16.17
C LEU A 262 -16.01 9.34 16.97
N ILE A 263 -16.36 9.36 18.26
CA ILE A 263 -16.25 8.21 19.16
C ILE A 263 -17.23 7.10 18.76
N ASP A 264 -18.45 7.45 18.35
CA ASP A 264 -19.42 6.48 17.87
C ASP A 264 -18.93 5.77 16.60
N CYS A 265 -18.31 6.52 15.68
CA CYS A 265 -17.67 5.92 14.50
C CYS A 265 -16.52 4.98 14.88
N ARG A 266 -15.68 5.35 15.86
CA ARG A 266 -14.58 4.49 16.35
C ARG A 266 -15.12 3.21 17.01
N ASN A 267 -16.15 3.32 17.85
CA ASN A 267 -16.82 2.18 18.46
C ASN A 267 -17.45 1.26 17.42
N PHE A 268 -18.05 1.83 16.37
CA PHE A 268 -18.58 1.07 15.24
C PHE A 268 -17.47 0.32 14.49
N ILE A 269 -16.32 0.94 14.26
CA ILE A 269 -15.19 0.27 13.60
C ILE A 269 -14.68 -0.90 14.46
N ASP A 270 -14.69 -0.78 15.79
CA ASP A 270 -14.23 -1.85 16.68
C ASP A 270 -15.13 -3.09 16.73
N ILE A 271 -16.40 -2.98 16.30
CA ILE A 271 -17.30 -4.14 16.17
C ILE A 271 -17.25 -4.79 14.78
N LEU A 272 -16.52 -4.21 13.81
CA LEU A 272 -16.39 -4.79 12.47
C LEU A 272 -15.64 -6.14 12.51
N PRO A 273 -15.93 -7.05 11.56
CA PRO A 273 -15.21 -8.32 11.44
C PRO A 273 -13.70 -8.14 11.35
N LEU A 274 -12.95 -9.05 11.98
CA LEU A 274 -11.49 -9.12 11.86
C LEU A 274 -11.05 -9.72 10.52
N LEU A 275 -11.87 -10.61 9.96
CA LEU A 275 -11.64 -11.28 8.69
C LEU A 275 -12.68 -10.78 7.68
N ASP A 276 -12.19 -10.22 6.59
CA ASP A 276 -13.02 -9.68 5.52
C ASP A 276 -13.30 -10.74 4.45
N SER A 277 -14.55 -10.83 4.00
CA SER A 277 -14.91 -11.67 2.85
C SER A 277 -14.40 -11.06 1.55
N PRO A 278 -13.99 -11.85 0.54
CA PRO A 278 -13.73 -11.34 -0.81
C PRO A 278 -14.88 -10.49 -1.39
N GLU A 279 -16.12 -10.82 -1.03
CA GLU A 279 -17.32 -10.12 -1.49
C GLU A 279 -17.33 -8.66 -1.05
N THR A 280 -16.78 -8.34 0.13
CA THR A 280 -16.65 -6.95 0.61
C THR A 280 -15.78 -6.10 -0.30
N PHE A 281 -14.88 -6.74 -1.06
CA PHE A 281 -14.05 -6.06 -2.04
C PHE A 281 -14.70 -6.04 -3.43
N GLY A 282 -15.86 -6.69 -3.64
CA GLY A 282 -16.45 -6.91 -4.96
C GLY A 282 -15.76 -8.05 -5.72
N LEU A 283 -15.30 -9.10 -5.01
CA LEU A 283 -14.68 -10.28 -5.58
C LEU A 283 -15.48 -11.54 -5.27
N HIS A 284 -15.45 -12.50 -6.18
CA HIS A 284 -16.02 -13.83 -5.93
C HIS A 284 -15.24 -14.57 -4.84
N ARG A 285 -15.92 -15.42 -4.06
CA ARG A 285 -15.32 -16.19 -2.95
C ARG A 285 -14.08 -17.00 -3.33
N ASN A 286 -13.96 -17.43 -4.58
CA ASN A 286 -12.77 -18.13 -5.10
C ASN A 286 -11.48 -17.29 -5.03
N ALA A 287 -11.59 -15.96 -4.94
CA ALA A 287 -10.44 -15.09 -4.74
C ALA A 287 -9.73 -15.36 -3.40
N ALA A 288 -10.47 -15.76 -2.34
CA ALA A 288 -9.86 -16.20 -1.09
C ALA A 288 -8.97 -17.42 -1.30
N ILE A 289 -9.45 -18.43 -2.04
CA ILE A 289 -8.69 -19.65 -2.32
C ILE A 289 -7.40 -19.33 -3.07
N ALA A 290 -7.47 -18.47 -4.09
CA ALA A 290 -6.29 -18.06 -4.85
C ALA A 290 -5.28 -17.31 -3.97
N PHE A 291 -5.76 -16.40 -3.12
CA PHE A 291 -4.94 -15.67 -2.16
C PHE A 291 -4.26 -16.61 -1.15
N GLU A 292 -5.02 -17.48 -0.49
CA GLU A 292 -4.52 -18.45 0.50
C GLU A 292 -3.50 -19.40 -0.12
N ASN A 293 -3.72 -19.87 -1.35
CA ASN A 293 -2.75 -20.69 -2.07
C ASN A 293 -1.45 -19.92 -2.35
N SER A 294 -1.55 -18.65 -2.72
CA SER A 294 -0.37 -17.82 -3.01
C SER A 294 0.46 -17.53 -1.74
N GLU A 295 -0.21 -17.22 -0.61
CA GLU A 295 0.45 -17.01 0.68
C GLU A 295 1.09 -18.30 1.20
N THR A 296 0.39 -19.43 1.07
CA THR A 296 0.91 -20.75 1.45
C THR A 296 2.15 -21.09 0.64
N LYS A 297 2.11 -20.87 -0.67
CA LYS A 297 3.26 -21.11 -1.56
C LYS A 297 4.44 -20.22 -1.16
N TYR A 298 4.22 -18.94 -0.92
CA TYR A 298 5.27 -18.02 -0.47
C TYR A 298 5.91 -18.46 0.85
N LEU A 299 5.09 -18.88 1.82
CA LEU A 299 5.57 -19.40 3.10
C LEU A 299 6.44 -20.66 2.91
N MET A 300 5.96 -21.62 2.11
CA MET A 300 6.67 -22.87 1.83
C MET A 300 7.99 -22.61 1.10
N GLU A 301 8.00 -21.76 0.08
CA GLU A 301 9.21 -21.36 -0.64
C GLU A 301 10.22 -20.69 0.31
N THR A 302 9.73 -19.84 1.24
CA THR A 302 10.57 -19.21 2.26
C THR A 302 11.17 -20.26 3.20
N ILE A 303 10.39 -21.22 3.70
CA ILE A 303 10.89 -22.31 4.54
C ILE A 303 11.97 -23.13 3.82
N ILE A 304 11.72 -23.52 2.56
CA ILE A 304 12.67 -24.26 1.74
C ILE A 304 13.95 -23.44 1.52
N SER A 305 13.84 -22.12 1.34
CA SER A 305 15.00 -21.24 1.11
C SER A 305 15.94 -21.14 2.31
N ILE A 306 15.42 -21.31 3.54
CA ILE A 306 16.18 -21.25 4.79
C ILE A 306 16.74 -22.64 5.17
N GLN A 307 16.21 -23.71 4.57
CA GLN A 307 16.63 -25.07 4.89
C GLN A 307 18.12 -25.30 4.53
N PRO A 308 18.94 -25.90 5.43
CA PRO A 308 20.33 -26.20 5.15
C PRO A 308 20.44 -27.16 3.97
N ARG A 309 21.09 -26.72 2.88
CA ARG A 309 21.31 -27.55 1.67
C ARG A 309 22.34 -28.67 1.89
N SER A 310 22.93 -28.78 3.07
CA SER A 310 24.03 -29.69 3.41
C SER A 310 23.61 -30.98 4.15
N GLY A 311 22.32 -31.33 4.17
CA GLY A 311 21.80 -32.52 4.87
C GLY A 311 21.17 -33.55 3.95
N GLY A 312 21.95 -34.20 3.08
CA GLY A 312 21.41 -35.27 2.23
C GLY A 312 22.46 -35.98 1.39
N ALA A 313 23.29 -36.83 2.02
CA ALA A 313 23.98 -37.89 1.30
C ALA A 313 22.94 -38.98 0.94
N GLY A 314 22.25 -38.81 -0.19
CA GLY A 314 21.24 -39.76 -0.67
C GLY A 314 21.42 -40.00 -2.16
N GLY A 315 21.69 -41.25 -2.55
CA GLY A 315 22.01 -41.68 -3.93
C GLY A 315 20.86 -41.63 -4.93
N GLY A 316 20.18 -40.49 -5.03
CA GLY A 316 19.27 -40.17 -6.13
C GLY A 316 19.99 -39.45 -7.28
N LYS A 317 19.34 -39.38 -8.45
CA LYS A 317 19.80 -38.57 -9.59
C LYS A 317 19.98 -37.11 -9.14
N SER A 318 21.04 -36.46 -9.61
CA SER A 318 21.23 -35.04 -9.33
C SER A 318 20.12 -34.21 -10.02
N SER A 319 19.93 -32.97 -9.56
CA SER A 319 19.09 -31.98 -10.23
C SER A 319 19.38 -31.93 -11.73
N ASP A 320 20.67 -31.92 -12.08
CA ASP A 320 21.12 -31.77 -13.45
C ASP A 320 20.83 -33.02 -14.28
N ASP A 321 20.96 -34.22 -13.70
CA ASP A 321 20.59 -35.48 -14.35
C ASP A 321 19.09 -35.54 -14.66
N ILE A 322 18.24 -35.09 -13.72
CA ILE A 322 16.79 -35.05 -13.91
C ILE A 322 16.41 -34.07 -15.02
N VAL A 323 17.05 -32.90 -15.06
CA VAL A 323 16.83 -31.88 -16.10
C VAL A 323 17.32 -32.39 -17.46
N ALA A 324 18.46 -33.10 -17.50
CA ALA A 324 18.99 -33.68 -18.72
C ALA A 324 18.05 -34.75 -19.29
N ASP A 325 17.58 -35.68 -18.46
CA ASP A 325 16.61 -36.70 -18.86
C ASP A 325 15.32 -36.06 -19.41
N LEU A 326 14.77 -35.06 -18.69
CA LEU A 326 13.55 -34.36 -19.11
C LEU A 326 13.75 -33.62 -20.43
N SER A 327 14.92 -33.01 -20.62
CA SER A 327 15.27 -32.28 -21.85
C SER A 327 15.37 -33.23 -23.04
N SER A 328 16.00 -34.40 -22.86
CA SER A 328 16.06 -35.44 -23.89
C SER A 328 14.68 -35.99 -24.23
N ASP A 329 13.84 -36.26 -23.22
CA ASP A 329 12.46 -36.70 -23.41
C ASP A 329 11.60 -35.67 -24.16
N LEU A 330 11.74 -34.39 -23.83
CA LEU A 330 11.06 -33.30 -24.54
C LEU A 330 11.57 -33.20 -25.98
N GLN A 331 12.87 -33.32 -26.21
CA GLN A 331 13.46 -33.29 -27.55
C GLN A 331 12.91 -34.38 -28.47
N ILE A 332 12.70 -35.59 -27.94
CA ILE A 332 12.11 -36.71 -28.70
C ILE A 332 10.63 -36.46 -29.02
N LYS A 333 9.90 -35.78 -28.13
CA LYS A 333 8.47 -35.48 -28.30
C LYS A 333 8.21 -34.24 -29.14
N LEU A 334 9.21 -33.39 -29.34
CA LEU A 334 9.08 -32.22 -30.19
C LEU A 334 8.82 -32.68 -31.64
N PRO A 335 7.88 -32.03 -32.35
CA PRO A 335 7.69 -32.30 -33.77
C PRO A 335 8.99 -31.98 -34.53
N ASN A 336 9.20 -32.70 -35.63
CA ASN A 336 10.35 -32.46 -36.50
C ASN A 336 10.38 -30.98 -36.92
N LEU A 337 11.60 -30.43 -36.99
CA LEU A 337 11.83 -29.10 -37.55
C LEU A 337 11.24 -29.05 -38.96
N LEU A 338 10.30 -28.12 -39.17
CA LEU A 338 9.75 -27.83 -40.47
C LEU A 338 10.85 -27.17 -41.32
N SER A 339 11.20 -27.77 -42.45
CA SER A 339 12.14 -27.18 -43.39
C SER A 339 11.39 -26.37 -44.45
N ASP A 340 11.80 -25.12 -44.67
CA ASP A 340 11.23 -24.27 -45.71
C ASP A 340 11.47 -24.84 -47.12
N GLU A 341 12.55 -25.59 -47.31
CA GLU A 341 12.89 -26.25 -48.58
C GLU A 341 11.94 -27.40 -48.96
N GLY A 342 11.25 -28.00 -47.98
CA GLY A 342 10.28 -29.08 -48.18
C GLY A 342 8.81 -28.64 -48.13
N ALA A 343 8.57 -27.34 -47.90
CA ALA A 343 7.23 -26.79 -47.73
C ALA A 343 6.48 -26.70 -49.08
N SER A 344 5.33 -27.36 -49.15
CA SER A 344 4.36 -27.31 -50.24
C SER A 344 2.93 -27.02 -49.74
N SER A 345 1.99 -26.81 -50.65
CA SER A 345 0.57 -26.54 -50.33
C SER A 345 -0.15 -27.66 -49.56
N ILE A 346 0.47 -28.83 -49.41
CA ILE A 346 -0.04 -29.98 -48.64
C ILE A 346 0.64 -30.16 -47.27
N THR A 347 1.57 -29.28 -46.90
CA THR A 347 2.39 -29.42 -45.66
C THR A 347 1.56 -29.29 -44.39
N PHE A 348 0.47 -28.52 -44.46
CA PHE A 348 -0.52 -28.41 -43.40
C PHE A 348 -1.87 -28.82 -43.97
N ALA A 349 -2.61 -29.66 -43.24
CA ALA A 349 -4.01 -29.88 -43.54
C ALA A 349 -4.74 -28.55 -43.31
N THR A 350 -5.41 -28.03 -44.34
CA THR A 350 -6.38 -26.97 -44.16
C THR A 350 -7.52 -27.53 -43.32
N ASP A 351 -7.90 -26.83 -42.24
CA ASP A 351 -9.14 -27.17 -41.53
C ASP A 351 -10.27 -27.20 -42.57
N ALA A 352 -11.01 -28.32 -42.59
CA ALA A 352 -12.13 -28.47 -43.51
C ALA A 352 -13.21 -27.44 -43.16
N ASP A 353 -13.69 -26.71 -44.18
CA ASP A 353 -14.75 -25.68 -44.09
C ASP A 353 -16.03 -26.16 -43.40
#